data_AF-A0A3T0KMT4-F1
#
_entry.id   AF-A0A3T0KMT4-F1
#
_cell.length_a   1.000
_cell.length_b   1.000
_cell.length_c   1.000
_cell.angle_alpha   90.00
_cell.angle_beta   90.00
_cell.angle_gamma   90.00
#
_symmetry.space_group_name_H-M   'P 1'
#
loop_
_entity.id
_entity.type
_entity.pdbx_description
1 polymer ?
#
loop_
_entity_poly.entity_id
_entity_poly.type
_entity_poly.pdbx_seq_one_letter_code
_entity_poly.pdbx_strand_id
1 'polypeptide(L)' 'MNVLSLQELEYKIDVLRTHMIAIGKSKGLNHPNTIKFSQELDSLLNVYQKKQIEIIHSSVQSFFQL' A
#
# COMPACT_ATOMS: atom_id res chain seq x y z
N MET A 1 -3.28 -4.39 -17.94
CA MET A 1 -2.65 -4.05 -16.64
C MET A 1 -3.04 -5.12 -15.66
N ASN A 2 -2.08 -5.75 -14.96
CA ASN A 2 -2.39 -6.79 -13.98
C ASN A 2 -2.86 -6.11 -12.69
N VAL A 3 -4.16 -6.17 -12.40
CA VAL A 3 -4.75 -5.54 -11.20
C VAL A 3 -4.45 -6.44 -10.01
N LEU A 4 -3.62 -5.96 -9.08
CA LEU A 4 -3.30 -6.69 -7.85
C LEU A 4 -4.56 -6.83 -6.97
N SER A 5 -4.78 -8.00 -6.39
CA SER A 5 -5.72 -8.25 -5.31
C SER A 5 -5.36 -7.45 -4.05
N LEU A 6 -6.30 -7.31 -3.10
CA LEU A 6 -6.02 -6.64 -1.82
C LEU A 6 -4.91 -7.38 -1.05
N GLN A 7 -4.96 -8.72 -1.05
CA GLN A 7 -3.96 -9.56 -0.39
C GLN A 7 -2.56 -9.37 -0.99
N GLU A 8 -2.45 -9.26 -2.32
CA GLU A 8 -1.16 -8.98 -2.97
C GLU A 8 -0.64 -7.57 -2.65
N LEU A 9 -1.54 -6.58 -2.51
CA LEU A 9 -1.16 -5.23 -2.09
C LEU A 9 -0.67 -5.24 -0.63
N GLU A 10 -1.38 -5.91 0.28
CA GLU A 10 -0.98 -6.06 1.69
C GLU A 10 0.39 -6.70 1.82
N TYR A 11 0.61 -7.81 1.10
CA TYR A 11 1.90 -8.49 1.09
C TYR A 11 3.03 -7.56 0.61
N LYS A 12 2.82 -6.85 -0.50
CA LYS A 12 3.83 -5.91 -1.02
C LYS A 12 4.10 -4.75 -0.07
N ILE A 13 3.05 -4.21 0.55
CA ILE A 13 3.17 -3.14 1.55
C ILE A 13 4.03 -3.61 2.72
N ASP A 14 3.81 -4.84 3.21
CA ASP A 14 4.55 -5.36 4.37
C ASP A 14 6.03 -5.65 4.06
N VAL A 15 6.29 -6.26 2.90
CA VAL A 15 7.66 -6.50 2.41
C VAL A 15 8.41 -5.18 2.25
N LEU A 16 7.80 -4.20 1.60
CA LEU A 16 8.44 -2.91 1.33
C LEU A 16 8.66 -2.10 2.62
N ARG A 17 7.70 -2.11 3.54
CA ARG A 17 7.82 -1.49 4.87
C ARG A 17 8.99 -2.09 5.64
N THR A 18 9.11 -3.40 5.66
CA THR A 18 10.21 -4.11 6.34
C THR A 18 11.57 -3.73 5.75
N HIS A 19 11.66 -3.68 4.42
CA HIS A 19 12.88 -3.26 3.72
C HIS A 19 13.24 -1.80 4.04
N MET A 20 12.27 -0.89 3.96
CA MET A 20 12.46 0.53 4.27
C MET A 20 12.98 0.72 5.71
N ILE A 21 12.41 0.02 6.69
CA ILE A 21 12.87 0.09 8.08
C ILE A 21 14.31 -0.41 8.22
N ALA A 22 14.65 -1.53 7.58
CA ALA A 22 16.02 -2.07 7.62
C ALA A 22 17.04 -1.09 7.01
N ILE A 23 16.68 -0.45 5.91
CA ILE A 23 17.53 0.55 5.26
C ILE A 23 17.59 1.85 6.06
N GLY A 24 16.48 2.31 6.65
CA GLY A 24 16.45 3.46 7.53
C GLY A 24 17.31 3.27 8.79
N LYS A 25 17.33 2.06 9.36
CA LYS A 25 18.20 1.70 10.49
C LYS A 25 19.67 1.65 10.10
N SER A 26 20.00 1.15 8.91
CA SER A 26 21.40 0.96 8.48
C SER A 26 22.03 2.19 7.84
N LYS A 27 21.25 3.03 7.15
CA LYS A 27 21.73 4.17 6.36
C LYS A 27 21.20 5.52 6.83
N GLY A 28 20.22 5.53 7.73
CA GLY A 28 19.53 6.74 8.18
C GLY A 28 18.29 7.08 7.34
N LEU A 29 17.40 7.88 7.94
CA LEU A 29 16.12 8.25 7.32
C LEU A 29 16.27 9.20 6.12
N ASN A 30 17.30 10.03 6.11
CA ASN A 30 17.59 10.97 5.03
C ASN A 30 18.36 10.35 3.86
N HIS A 31 18.74 9.06 3.96
CA HIS A 31 19.45 8.40 2.88
C HIS A 31 18.52 8.27 1.65
N PRO A 32 19.01 8.51 0.41
CA PRO A 32 18.18 8.49 -0.80
C PRO A 32 17.36 7.21 -0.97
N ASN A 33 17.93 6.05 -0.62
CA ASN A 33 17.20 4.78 -0.68
C ASN A 33 16.03 4.72 0.33
N THR A 34 16.19 5.25 1.54
CA THR A 34 15.11 5.25 2.54
C THR A 34 13.94 6.11 2.06
N ILE A 35 14.25 7.28 1.50
CA ILE A 35 13.27 8.20 0.90
C ILE A 35 12.59 7.55 -0.32
N LYS A 36 13.35 6.89 -1.18
CA LYS A 36 12.78 6.18 -2.33
C LYS A 36 11.79 5.10 -1.88
N PHE A 37 12.16 4.29 -0.89
CA PHE A 37 11.28 3.25 -0.37
C PHE A 37 10.05 3.82 0.33
N SER A 38 10.14 4.99 0.99
CA SER A 38 8.96 5.65 1.56
C SER A 38 7.98 6.13 0.49
N GLN A 39 8.49 6.69 -0.61
CA GLN A 39 7.66 7.13 -1.74
C GLN A 39 6.97 5.96 -2.45
N GLU A 40 7.67 4.83 -2.61
CA GLU A 40 7.09 3.60 -3.15
C GLU A 40 6.03 3.02 -2.20
N LEU A 41 6.27 3.06 -0.88
CA LEU A 41 5.32 2.61 0.14
C LEU A 41 4.06 3.46 0.14
N ASP A 42 4.18 4.78 0.08
CA ASP A 42 3.06 5.72 -0.01
C ASP A 42 2.21 5.45 -1.26
N SER A 43 2.87 5.17 -2.39
CA SER A 43 2.18 4.83 -3.64
C SER A 43 1.35 3.56 -3.50
N LEU A 44 1.90 2.51 -2.87
CA LEU A 44 1.16 1.26 -2.62
C LEU A 44 0.00 1.46 -1.64
N LEU A 45 0.21 2.23 -0.56
CA LEU A 45 -0.84 2.56 0.41
C LEU A 45 -2.00 3.31 -0.24
N ASN A 46 -1.70 4.26 -1.13
CA ASN A 46 -2.71 5.00 -1.89
C ASN A 46 -3.54 4.07 -2.80
N VAL A 47 -2.89 3.11 -3.47
CA VAL A 47 -3.60 2.12 -4.30
C VAL A 47 -4.48 1.21 -3.45
N TYR A 48 -3.95 0.72 -2.33
CA TYR A 48 -4.71 -0.12 -1.39
C TYR A 48 -5.93 0.61 -0.83
N GLN A 49 -5.78 1.86 -0.41
CA GLN A 49 -6.86 2.66 0.14
C GLN A 49 -7.96 2.93 -0.88
N LYS A 50 -7.60 3.28 -2.13
CA LYS A 50 -8.58 3.45 -3.21
C LYS A 50 -9.38 2.18 -3.45
N LYS A 51 -8.69 1.03 -3.49
CA LYS A 51 -9.34 -0.26 -3.71
C LYS A 51 -10.27 -0.67 -2.58
N GLN A 52 -9.89 -0.40 -1.32
CA GLN A 52 -10.77 -0.60 -0.16
C GLN A 52 -12.03 0.26 -0.25
N ILE A 53 -11.90 1.54 -0.62
CA ILE A 53 -13.03 2.45 -0.80
C ILE A 53 -13.97 1.97 -1.91
N GLU A 54 -13.44 1.50 -3.04
CA GLU A 54 -14.24 0.91 -4.13
C GLU A 54 -15.08 -0.28 -3.65
N ILE A 55 -14.48 -1.20 -2.88
CA ILE A 55 -15.17 -2.37 -2.32
C ILE A 55 -16.26 -1.94 -1.34
N ILE A 56 -15.97 -1.00 -0.43
CA ILE A 56 -16.94 -0.48 0.53
C ILE A 56 -18.11 0.17 -0.22
N HIS A 57 -17.83 1.03 -1.19
CA HIS A 57 -18.87 1.69 -1.97
C HIS A 57 -19.78 0.68 -2.69
N SER A 58 -19.21 -0.35 -3.33
CA SER A 58 -19.99 -1.43 -3.96
C SER A 58 -20.82 -2.23 -2.95
N SER A 59 -20.28 -2.53 -1.76
CA SER A 59 -21.02 -3.25 -0.71
C SER A 59 -22.18 -2.44 -0.15
N VAL A 60 -22.01 -1.12 0.01
CA VAL A 60 -23.02 -0.21 0.53
C VAL A 60 -24.16 -0.04 -0.47
N GLN A 61 -23.85 0.13 -1.76
CA GLN A 61 -24.88 0.18 -2.82
C GLN A 61 -25.72 -1.10 -2.85
N SER A 62 -25.07 -2.27 -2.73
CA SER A 62 -25.76 -3.57 -2.71
C SER A 62 -26.70 -3.72 -1.50
N PHE A 63 -26.32 -3.18 -0.34
CA PHE A 63 -27.14 -3.20 0.88
C PHE A 63 -28.41 -2.36 0.75
N PHE A 64 -28.36 -1.21 0.07
CA PHE A 64 -29.50 -0.30 -0.10
C PHE A 64 -30.45 -0.68 -1.25
N GLN A 65 -30.17 -1.76 -1.99
CA GLN A 65 -31.03 -2.28 -3.06
C GLN A 65 -31.94 -3.45 -2.62
N LEU A 66 -31.99 -3.74 -1.32
CA LEU A 66 -32.91 -4.68 -0.66
C LEU A 66 -33.98 -3.93 0.14
#